data_AF-A0AAW8JR04-F1
#
_entry.id   AF-A0AAW8JR04-F1
#
_cell.length_a   1.000
_cell.length_b   1.000
_cell.length_c   1.000
_cell.angle_alpha   90.00
_cell.angle_beta   90.00
_cell.angle_gamma   90.00
#
_symmetry.space_group_name_H-M   'P 1'
#
loop_
_entity.id
_entity.type
_entity.pdbx_description
1 polymer ?
#
loop_
_entity_poly.entity_id
_entity_poly.type
_entity_poly.pdbx_seq_one_letter_code
_entity_poly.pdbx_strand_id
1 'polypeptide(L)'
;MAENSLKKGQYTRFSNKIGLYSANQENVGFIKNNSNVVINFPFKDAVLVGGMSREDVKTTEKFLHQEVDSKDIDTLFEPKVLTNPEYYSATNETEFEFFDENGELKENLLIKGNNLLALYSLREKLANKVKLLYLDPPYLNAPKTFM
;
A
#
# COMPACT_ATOMS: atom_id res chain seq x y z
N MET A 1 -39.55 -17.85 1.51
CA MET A 1 -38.46 -17.74 2.51
C MET A 1 -37.88 -19.14 2.67
N ALA A 2 -36.58 -19.33 2.52
CA ALA A 2 -35.98 -20.65 2.71
C ALA A 2 -35.85 -20.91 4.21
N GLU A 3 -36.57 -21.91 4.74
CA GLU A 3 -36.37 -22.36 6.12
C GLU A 3 -34.98 -22.99 6.25
N ASN A 4 -34.06 -22.31 6.93
CA ASN A 4 -32.78 -22.89 7.32
C ASN A 4 -32.97 -23.70 8.61
N SER A 5 -33.50 -24.91 8.48
CA SER A 5 -33.51 -25.91 9.55
C SER A 5 -32.08 -26.32 9.89
N LEU A 6 -31.69 -26.32 11.16
CA LEU A 6 -30.38 -26.80 11.62
C LEU A 6 -30.22 -28.29 11.28
N LYS A 7 -29.32 -28.62 10.35
CA LYS A 7 -28.95 -30.00 10.01
C LYS A 7 -27.54 -30.31 10.50
N LYS A 8 -27.34 -31.55 10.96
CA LYS A 8 -26.02 -32.07 11.36
C LYS A 8 -25.04 -31.94 10.17
N GLY A 9 -23.94 -31.21 10.37
CA GLY A 9 -22.96 -30.86 9.31
C GLY A 9 -23.04 -29.41 8.80
N GLN A 10 -24.07 -28.65 9.19
CA GLN A 10 -24.13 -27.20 8.96
C GLN A 10 -23.79 -26.46 10.26
N TYR A 11 -22.73 -25.65 10.23
CA TYR A 11 -22.20 -24.96 11.41
C TYR A 11 -22.88 -23.61 11.71
N THR A 12 -23.82 -23.16 10.88
CA THR A 12 -24.48 -21.86 11.03
C THR A 12 -25.95 -21.90 10.60
N ARG A 13 -26.81 -21.15 11.30
CA ARG A 13 -28.22 -20.92 10.94
C ARG A 13 -28.38 -19.83 9.88
N PHE A 14 -27.36 -18.99 9.71
CA PHE A 14 -27.42 -17.83 8.84
C PHE A 14 -27.38 -18.25 7.36
N SER A 15 -28.12 -17.54 6.52
CA SER A 15 -28.12 -17.79 5.07
C SER A 15 -26.79 -17.37 4.45
N ASN A 16 -26.44 -17.92 3.28
CA ASN A 16 -25.25 -17.55 2.50
C ASN A 16 -25.30 -16.13 1.88
N LYS A 17 -26.17 -15.24 2.37
CA LYS A 17 -26.27 -13.85 1.94
C LYS A 17 -25.67 -12.94 3.01
N ILE A 18 -24.77 -12.06 2.59
CA ILE A 18 -24.17 -11.03 3.45
C ILE A 18 -25.22 -9.94 3.68
N GLY A 19 -25.50 -9.60 4.94
CA GLY A 19 -26.45 -8.55 5.29
C GLY A 19 -26.61 -8.39 6.79
N LEU A 20 -27.22 -7.28 7.21
CA LEU A 20 -27.52 -7.03 8.62
C LEU A 20 -28.68 -7.93 9.07
N TYR A 21 -28.38 -8.84 9.98
CA TYR A 21 -29.30 -9.86 10.48
C TYR A 21 -29.74 -9.51 11.91
N SER A 22 -31.05 -9.47 12.15
CA SER A 22 -31.59 -9.36 13.50
C SER A 22 -31.59 -10.74 14.14
N ALA A 23 -30.84 -10.89 15.23
CA ALA A 23 -30.78 -12.11 16.04
C ALA A 23 -31.84 -12.13 17.17
N ASN A 24 -32.74 -11.14 17.24
CA ASN A 24 -33.78 -11.11 18.26
C ASN A 24 -34.83 -12.20 18.02
N GLN A 25 -35.22 -12.88 19.10
CA GLN A 25 -36.12 -14.05 19.07
C GLN A 25 -37.50 -13.76 18.45
N GLU A 26 -37.95 -12.51 18.49
CA GLU A 26 -39.25 -12.08 17.96
C GLU A 26 -39.22 -11.70 16.47
N ASN A 27 -38.05 -11.37 15.91
CA ASN A 27 -37.88 -11.03 14.50
C ASN A 27 -36.52 -11.54 14.01
N VAL A 28 -36.49 -12.84 13.71
CA VAL A 28 -35.32 -13.55 13.18
C VAL A 28 -35.30 -13.40 11.66
N GLY A 29 -34.39 -12.56 11.15
CA GLY A 29 -34.32 -12.29 9.71
C GLY A 29 -33.43 -11.11 9.32
N PHE A 30 -33.32 -10.86 8.01
CA PHE A 30 -32.63 -9.67 7.50
C PHE A 30 -33.45 -8.41 7.82
N ILE A 31 -32.78 -7.40 8.39
CA ILE A 31 -33.42 -6.14 8.82
C ILE A 31 -34.03 -5.40 7.64
N LYS A 32 -33.36 -5.42 6.49
CA LYS A 32 -33.84 -4.83 5.24
C LYS A 32 -33.12 -5.47 4.07
N ASN A 33 -33.88 -5.84 3.03
CA ASN A 33 -33.30 -6.37 1.79
C ASN A 33 -33.20 -5.22 0.78
N ASN A 34 -32.07 -4.51 0.79
CA ASN A 34 -31.77 -3.44 -0.16
C ASN A 34 -30.52 -3.85 -0.94
N SER A 35 -30.63 -3.94 -2.27
CA SER A 35 -29.48 -4.23 -3.15
C SER A 35 -28.55 -3.03 -3.32
N ASN A 36 -29.01 -1.81 -3.02
CA ASN A 36 -28.24 -0.58 -3.13
C ASN A 36 -27.63 -0.21 -1.79
N VAL A 37 -26.71 -1.06 -1.30
CA VAL A 37 -25.95 -0.81 -0.07
C VAL A 37 -24.48 -1.03 -0.34
N VAL A 38 -23.64 -0.17 0.23
CA VAL A 38 -22.18 -0.28 0.18
C VAL A 38 -21.69 -0.47 1.61
N ILE A 39 -20.76 -1.42 1.79
CA ILE A 39 -20.04 -1.52 3.06
C ILE A 39 -19.10 -0.32 3.14
N ASN A 40 -19.39 0.58 4.07
CA ASN A 40 -18.58 1.76 4.33
C ASN A 40 -17.47 1.40 5.30
N PHE A 41 -16.23 1.39 4.82
CA PHE A 41 -15.05 1.27 5.66
C PHE A 41 -14.42 2.66 5.81
N PRO A 42 -13.95 3.04 7.02
CA PRO A 42 -13.14 4.25 7.17
C PRO A 42 -11.98 4.26 6.17
N PHE A 43 -11.75 5.41 5.54
CA PHE A 43 -10.66 5.62 4.57
C PHE A 43 -10.70 4.71 3.32
N LYS A 44 -11.83 4.07 3.02
CA LYS A 44 -12.00 3.24 1.81
C LYS A 44 -11.64 3.98 0.52
N ASP A 45 -11.97 5.26 0.48
CA ASP A 45 -11.80 6.12 -0.69
C ASP A 45 -10.54 6.99 -0.55
N ALA A 46 -9.54 6.53 0.22
CA ALA A 46 -8.32 7.28 0.48
C ALA A 46 -7.04 6.50 0.12
N VAL A 47 -6.01 7.26 -0.25
CA VAL A 47 -4.64 6.79 -0.47
C VAL A 47 -3.80 7.19 0.73
N LEU A 48 -3.18 6.23 1.41
CA LEU A 48 -2.25 6.50 2.50
C LEU A 48 -0.91 6.97 1.94
N VAL A 49 -0.50 8.18 2.29
CA VAL A 49 0.85 8.69 2.01
C VAL A 49 1.75 8.20 3.13
N GLY A 50 2.36 7.04 2.91
CA GLY A 50 3.35 6.47 3.83
C GLY A 50 4.57 7.40 3.96
N GLY A 51 5.08 7.56 5.19
CA GLY A 51 6.16 8.52 5.45
C GLY A 51 6.72 8.45 6.86
N MET A 52 7.23 7.27 7.25
CA MET A 52 7.94 7.14 8.54
C MET A 52 9.42 7.44 8.32
N SER A 53 9.93 8.48 8.99
CA SER A 53 11.33 8.90 8.87
C SER A 53 12.23 8.31 9.96
N ARG A 54 11.70 8.08 11.17
CA ARG A 54 12.39 7.49 12.32
C ARG A 54 11.42 6.68 13.18
N GLU A 55 11.91 5.61 13.81
CA GLU A 55 11.13 4.71 14.67
C GLU A 55 10.53 5.41 15.91
N ASP A 56 11.21 6.43 16.40
CA ASP A 56 10.81 7.15 17.62
C ASP A 56 9.87 8.32 17.35
N VAL A 57 9.60 8.66 16.09
CA VAL A 57 8.78 9.82 15.73
C VAL A 57 7.43 9.33 15.21
N LYS A 58 6.41 9.44 16.07
CA LYS A 58 5.02 9.39 15.63
C LYS A 58 4.79 10.51 14.62
N THR A 59 4.60 10.14 13.37
CA THR A 59 4.26 11.06 12.28
C THR A 59 2.75 11.01 12.06
N THR A 60 2.15 12.15 11.73
CA THR A 60 0.73 12.20 11.38
C THR A 60 0.54 11.49 10.05
N GLU A 61 -0.13 10.34 10.07
CA GLU A 61 -0.49 9.63 8.85
C GLU A 61 -1.42 10.51 7.99
N LYS A 62 -1.01 10.79 6.75
CA LYS A 62 -1.78 11.60 5.82
C LYS A 62 -2.52 10.68 4.85
N PHE A 63 -3.85 10.76 4.86
CA PHE A 63 -4.73 10.09 3.91
C PHE A 63 -5.22 11.12 2.89
N LEU A 64 -5.01 10.85 1.60
CA LEU A 64 -5.51 11.66 0.50
C LEU A 64 -6.81 11.06 -0.02
N HIS A 65 -7.90 11.83 -0.05
CA HIS A 65 -9.18 11.34 -0.57
C HIS A 65 -9.15 11.32 -2.11
N GLN A 66 -9.59 10.22 -2.72
CA GLN A 66 -9.50 10.01 -4.17
C GLN A 66 -10.13 11.13 -5.00
N GLU A 67 -11.29 11.66 -4.57
CA GLU A 67 -11.98 12.72 -5.29
C GLU A 67 -11.44 14.13 -4.97
N VAL A 68 -11.15 14.41 -3.70
CA VAL A 68 -10.81 15.76 -3.22
C VAL A 68 -9.36 16.09 -3.52
N ASP A 69 -8.48 15.12 -3.30
CA ASP A 69 -7.03 15.24 -3.44
C ASP A 69 -6.52 14.58 -4.72
N SER A 70 -7.39 14.47 -5.75
CA SER A 70 -7.07 13.83 -7.04
C SER A 70 -5.77 14.35 -7.65
N LYS A 71 -5.54 15.67 -7.62
CA LYS A 71 -4.30 16.28 -8.15
C LYS A 71 -3.04 15.85 -7.40
N ASP A 72 -3.11 15.74 -6.08
CA ASP A 72 -1.98 15.31 -5.25
C ASP A 72 -1.68 13.83 -5.52
N ILE A 73 -2.73 13.03 -5.71
CA ILE A 73 -2.64 11.61 -6.07
C ILE A 73 -2.01 11.44 -7.46
N ASP A 74 -2.46 12.20 -8.45
CA ASP A 74 -1.88 12.19 -9.80
C ASP A 74 -0.39 12.53 -9.73
N THR A 75 -0.05 13.61 -9.03
CA THR A 75 1.35 14.02 -8.79
C THR A 75 2.14 12.93 -8.08
N LEU A 76 1.54 12.16 -7.16
CA LEU A 76 2.21 11.07 -6.47
C LEU A 76 2.58 9.93 -7.44
N PHE A 77 1.66 9.57 -8.35
CA PHE A 77 1.82 8.47 -9.30
C PHE A 77 2.56 8.83 -10.59
N GLU A 78 2.75 10.12 -10.87
CA GLU A 78 3.53 10.59 -12.01
C GLU A 78 4.97 10.03 -12.02
N PRO A 79 5.58 9.85 -13.21
CA PRO A 79 6.98 9.46 -13.32
C PRO A 79 7.89 10.40 -12.52
N LYS A 80 8.86 9.83 -11.80
CA LYS A 80 9.80 10.58 -10.97
C LYS A 80 11.18 10.53 -11.59
N VAL A 81 11.89 11.65 -11.50
CA VAL A 81 13.25 11.81 -12.05
C VAL A 81 14.23 11.94 -10.89
N LEU A 82 15.33 11.19 -10.96
CA LEU A 82 16.45 11.35 -10.01
C LEU A 82 17.19 12.65 -10.35
N THR A 83 17.42 13.47 -9.33
CA THR A 83 18.10 14.76 -9.46
C THR A 83 19.41 14.77 -8.68
N ASN A 84 20.28 15.73 -8.98
CA ASN A 84 21.57 15.94 -8.31
C ASN A 84 22.50 14.71 -8.33
N PRO A 85 22.89 14.21 -9.52
CA PRO A 85 23.85 13.13 -9.58
C PRO A 85 25.23 13.59 -9.12
N GLU A 86 25.85 12.81 -8.23
CA GLU A 86 27.26 12.92 -7.85
C GLU A 86 27.97 11.64 -8.26
N TYR A 87 29.08 11.76 -8.99
CA TYR A 87 29.87 10.61 -9.44
C TYR A 87 31.24 10.62 -8.77
N TYR A 88 31.57 9.49 -8.15
CA TYR A 88 32.83 9.30 -7.42
C TYR A 88 33.60 8.17 -8.11
N SER A 89 34.63 8.54 -8.88
CA SER A 89 35.54 7.60 -9.53
C SER A 89 36.89 7.55 -8.81
N ALA A 90 37.44 6.35 -8.66
CA ALA A 90 38.81 6.17 -8.16
C ALA A 90 39.87 6.56 -9.21
N THR A 91 39.51 6.57 -10.50
CA THR A 91 40.39 6.83 -11.65
C THR A 91 40.31 8.26 -12.20
N ASN A 92 39.61 9.17 -11.51
CA ASN A 92 39.36 10.56 -11.94
C ASN A 92 38.57 10.67 -13.26
N GLU A 93 37.79 9.66 -13.63
CA GLU A 93 36.89 9.74 -14.78
C GLU A 93 35.73 10.72 -14.50
N THR A 94 35.43 11.57 -15.48
CA THR A 94 34.42 12.64 -15.35
C THR A 94 33.10 12.34 -16.05
N GLU A 95 33.08 11.35 -16.93
CA GLU A 95 31.88 10.93 -17.66
C GLU A 95 31.42 9.59 -17.13
N PHE A 96 30.12 9.46 -16.91
CA PHE A 96 29.52 8.21 -16.48
C PHE A 96 28.13 8.05 -17.11
N GLU A 97 27.77 6.81 -17.39
CA GLU A 97 26.44 6.42 -17.82
C GLU A 97 25.87 5.44 -16.80
N PHE A 98 24.63 5.66 -16.39
CA PHE A 98 23.97 4.76 -15.44
C PHE A 98 23.68 3.38 -16.05
N PHE A 99 23.27 3.34 -17.31
CA PHE A 99 22.84 2.12 -17.99
C PHE A 99 23.64 1.91 -19.26
N ASP A 100 23.95 0.66 -19.59
CA ASP A 100 24.54 0.28 -20.87
C ASP A 100 23.49 0.27 -22.01
N GLU A 101 23.94 -0.04 -23.23
CA GLU A 101 23.07 -0.17 -24.40
C GLU A 101 22.01 -1.28 -24.25
N ASN A 102 22.26 -2.26 -23.38
CA ASN A 102 21.33 -3.36 -23.06
C ASN A 102 20.38 -3.02 -21.90
N GLY A 103 20.52 -1.83 -21.30
CA GLY A 103 19.73 -1.39 -20.14
C GLY A 103 20.12 -2.05 -18.82
N GLU A 104 21.32 -2.61 -18.71
CA GLU A 104 21.92 -3.10 -17.47
C GLU A 104 22.64 -1.98 -16.72
N LEU A 105 22.63 -2.06 -15.39
CA LEU A 105 23.26 -1.08 -14.52
C LEU A 105 24.78 -1.29 -14.52
N LYS A 106 25.55 -0.29 -14.96
CA LYS A 106 27.03 -0.37 -14.99
C LYS A 106 27.67 -0.05 -13.64
N GLU A 107 27.09 0.89 -12.90
CA GLU A 107 27.69 1.51 -11.73
C GLU A 107 26.89 1.28 -10.45
N ASN A 108 27.56 1.38 -9.30
CA ASN A 108 26.89 1.32 -8.00
C ASN A 108 26.09 2.60 -7.75
N LEU A 109 24.87 2.47 -7.21
CA LEU A 109 23.98 3.58 -6.94
C LEU A 109 23.75 3.78 -5.45
N LEU A 110 23.95 5.01 -4.98
CA LEU A 110 23.49 5.47 -3.68
C LEU A 110 22.38 6.51 -3.88
N ILE A 111 21.15 6.18 -3.47
CA ILE A 111 20.00 7.08 -3.60
C ILE A 111 19.63 7.59 -2.22
N LYS A 112 19.67 8.91 -2.05
CA LYS A 112 19.24 9.59 -0.83
C LYS A 112 17.84 10.14 -1.01
N GLY A 113 16.86 9.59 -0.30
CA GLY A 113 15.48 10.07 -0.38
C GLY A 113 14.46 9.09 0.22
N ASN A 114 13.19 9.30 -0.10
CA ASN A 114 12.11 8.40 0.27
C ASN A 114 12.27 7.07 -0.51
N ASN A 115 12.40 5.97 0.22
CA ASN A 115 12.62 4.63 -0.34
C ASN A 115 11.49 4.19 -1.28
N LEU A 116 10.23 4.51 -0.97
CA LEU A 116 9.08 4.15 -1.79
C LEU A 116 9.13 4.83 -3.16
N LEU A 117 9.43 6.14 -3.19
CA LEU A 117 9.57 6.89 -4.44
C LEU A 117 10.79 6.43 -5.24
N ALA A 118 11.90 6.15 -4.57
CA ALA A 118 13.10 5.63 -5.23
C ALA A 118 12.82 4.28 -5.91
N LEU A 119 12.21 3.34 -5.19
CA LEU A 119 11.86 2.02 -5.74
C LEU A 119 10.83 2.13 -6.87
N TYR A 120 9.83 3.01 -6.74
CA TYR A 120 8.85 3.26 -7.80
C TYR A 120 9.52 3.78 -9.07
N SER A 121 10.48 4.71 -8.95
CA SER A 121 11.25 5.26 -10.07
C SER A 121 12.12 4.20 -10.75
N LEU A 122 12.75 3.33 -9.96
CA LEU A 122 13.64 2.28 -10.45
C LEU A 122 12.88 1.08 -11.06
N ARG A 123 11.60 0.90 -10.70
CA ARG A 123 10.77 -0.22 -11.11
C ARG A 123 10.80 -0.46 -12.62
N GLU A 124 10.68 0.59 -13.43
CA GLU A 124 10.57 0.45 -14.89
C GLU A 124 11.84 -0.14 -15.52
N LYS A 125 13.02 0.16 -14.97
CA LYS A 125 14.31 -0.29 -15.54
C LYS A 125 14.89 -1.54 -14.88
N LEU A 126 14.61 -1.73 -13.59
CA LEU A 126 15.24 -2.76 -12.75
C LEU A 126 14.28 -3.87 -12.30
N ALA A 127 13.01 -3.86 -12.75
CA ALA A 127 12.08 -4.96 -12.49
C ALA A 127 12.67 -6.30 -12.97
N ASN A 128 12.59 -7.32 -12.11
CA ASN A 128 13.11 -8.67 -12.34
C ASN A 128 14.62 -8.78 -12.58
N LYS A 129 15.40 -7.70 -12.37
CA LYS A 129 16.87 -7.71 -12.48
C LYS A 129 17.59 -7.81 -11.12
N VAL A 130 16.85 -7.71 -10.01
CA VAL A 130 17.41 -7.77 -8.65
C VAL A 130 17.53 -9.22 -8.19
N LYS A 131 18.77 -9.68 -7.96
CA LYS A 131 19.06 -11.05 -7.51
C LYS A 131 18.89 -11.26 -6.00
N LEU A 132 19.24 -10.26 -5.20
CA LEU A 132 19.22 -10.31 -3.74
C LEU A 132 18.79 -8.94 -3.20
N LEU A 133 17.94 -8.95 -2.18
CA LEU A 133 17.51 -7.75 -1.47
C LEU A 133 17.72 -7.97 0.02
N TYR A 134 18.44 -7.06 0.67
CA TYR A 134 18.60 -7.03 2.12
C TYR A 134 17.87 -5.82 2.68
N LEU A 135 16.93 -6.05 3.59
CA LEU A 135 16.17 -5.01 4.26
C LEU A 135 16.22 -5.26 5.76
N ASP A 136 16.47 -4.20 6.52
CA ASP A 136 16.33 -4.18 7.98
C ASP A 136 15.30 -3.10 8.35
N PRO A 137 14.00 -3.35 8.11
CA PRO A 137 12.95 -2.39 8.42
C PRO A 137 12.67 -2.35 9.93
N PRO A 138 12.09 -1.26 10.43
CA PRO A 138 11.75 -1.12 11.84
C PRO A 138 10.70 -2.16 12.28
N TYR A 139 10.95 -2.84 13.40
CA TYR A 139 10.07 -3.89 13.92
C TYR A 139 8.91 -3.32 14.75
N LEU A 140 7.70 -3.81 14.49
CA LEU A 140 6.51 -3.47 15.25
C LEU A 140 6.48 -4.23 16.59
N ASN A 141 7.23 -3.75 17.58
CA ASN A 141 7.22 -4.29 18.94
C ASN A 141 6.16 -3.53 19.77
N ALA A 142 5.05 -4.19 20.13
CA ALA A 142 3.91 -3.55 20.79
C ALA A 142 4.12 -3.22 22.29
N PRO A 143 3.35 -2.26 22.89
CA PRO A 143 2.31 -1.44 22.27
C PRO A 143 2.73 0.04 22.24
N LYS A 144 3.63 0.43 21.32
CA LYS A 144 3.61 1.81 20.84
C LYS A 144 2.41 1.92 19.90
N THR A 145 1.24 2.21 20.45
CA THR A 145 -0.01 2.42 19.70
C THR A 145 0.23 3.52 18.67
N PHE A 146 0.14 3.19 17.38
CA PHE A 146 -0.02 4.15 16.29
C PHE A 146 -1.47 4.65 16.36
N MET A 147 -1.69 5.63 17.23
CA MET A 147 -2.79 6.59 17.23
C MET A 147 -2.17 7.97 17.33
#